data_AF-A0A520FX00-F1
#
_entry.id   AF-A0A520FX00-F1
#
_cell.length_a   1.000
_cell.length_b   1.000
_cell.length_c   1.000
_cell.angle_alpha   90.00
_cell.angle_beta   90.00
_cell.angle_gamma   90.00
#
_symmetry.space_group_name_H-M   'P 1'
#
loop_
_entity.id
_entity.type
_entity.pdbx_description
1 polymer ?
#
loop_
_entity_poly.entity_id
_entity_poly.type
_entity_poly.pdbx_seq_one_letter_code
_entity_poly.pdbx_strand_id
1 'polypeptide(L)'
;MAAPFLLIATFSGRSLAASARAAGYTPLVADLFADNDLRDLVADFRTVEGDFVDGFDGDDLLAALGALAAGREPVGVVCGPGFEDRPELIDAIAARWPLLGNSGDTVRILKDPLGFAALCSR
;
A
#
# COMPACT_ATOMS: atom_id res chain seq x y z
N MET A 1 18.50 8.43 -16.51
CA MET A 1 17.87 7.13 -16.21
C MET A 1 16.40 7.39 -15.93
N ALA A 2 15.49 6.51 -16.34
CA ALA A 2 14.07 6.65 -16.00
C ALA A 2 13.87 6.45 -14.48
N ALA A 3 12.95 7.19 -13.88
CA ALA A 3 12.62 7.06 -12.46
C ALA A 3 11.99 5.68 -12.19
N PRO A 4 12.48 4.91 -11.18
CA PRO A 4 11.98 3.57 -10.90
C PRO A 4 10.51 3.56 -10.48
N PHE A 5 9.77 2.54 -10.87
CA PHE A 5 8.36 2.38 -10.46
C PHE A 5 8.25 1.98 -9.00
N LEU A 6 7.24 2.51 -8.30
CA LEU A 6 6.91 2.16 -6.92
C LEU A 6 5.41 1.88 -6.82
N LEU A 7 5.05 0.70 -6.33
CA LEU A 7 3.65 0.40 -6.01
C LEU A 7 3.26 1.00 -4.67
N ILE A 8 2.04 1.52 -4.58
CA ILE A 8 1.45 2.03 -3.35
C ILE A 8 0.04 1.45 -3.23
N ALA A 9 -0.30 0.87 -2.07
CA ALA A 9 -1.63 0.41 -1.74
C ALA A 9 -2.14 1.16 -0.50
N THR A 10 -3.28 1.83 -0.56
CA THR A 10 -3.70 2.77 0.50
C THR A 10 -5.16 3.21 0.34
N PHE A 11 -5.83 3.59 1.43
CA PHE A 11 -7.16 4.23 1.32
C PHE A 11 -7.09 5.62 0.68
N SER A 12 -6.01 6.35 0.92
CA SER A 12 -5.77 7.68 0.32
C SER A 12 -4.29 7.86 0.05
N GLY A 13 -3.95 7.99 -1.23
CA GLY A 13 -2.59 7.89 -1.74
C GLY A 13 -1.93 9.20 -2.10
N ARG A 14 -2.66 10.32 -2.07
CA ARG A 14 -2.15 11.63 -2.49
C ARG A 14 -0.83 12.01 -1.83
N SER A 15 -0.74 11.90 -0.51
CA SER A 15 0.46 12.27 0.26
C SER A 15 1.63 11.31 0.00
N LEU A 16 1.35 10.00 -0.09
CA LEU A 16 2.36 8.98 -0.40
C LEU A 16 2.89 9.12 -1.83
N ALA A 17 2.02 9.38 -2.81
CA ALA A 17 2.39 9.64 -4.20
C ALA A 17 3.27 10.90 -4.31
N ALA A 18 2.89 11.99 -3.64
CA ALA A 18 3.70 13.21 -3.59
C ALA A 18 5.09 12.96 -2.98
N SER A 19 5.16 12.21 -1.87
CA SER A 19 6.42 11.82 -1.23
C SER A 19 7.29 10.96 -2.15
N ALA A 20 6.70 9.95 -2.79
CA ALA A 20 7.39 9.07 -3.74
C ALA A 20 7.98 9.86 -4.93
N ARG A 21 7.23 10.81 -5.49
CA ARG A 21 7.75 11.71 -6.54
C ARG A 21 8.89 12.58 -6.06
N ALA A 22 8.77 13.15 -4.86
CA ALA A 22 9.85 13.96 -4.26
C ALA A 22 11.13 13.14 -4.05
N ALA A 23 10.99 11.84 -3.77
CA ALA A 23 12.10 10.89 -3.65
C ALA A 23 12.62 10.33 -4.99
N GLY A 24 12.04 10.74 -6.13
CA GLY A 24 12.50 10.33 -7.46
C GLY A 24 11.93 9.01 -7.97
N TYR A 25 10.83 8.52 -7.39
CA TYR A 25 10.08 7.37 -7.87
C TYR A 25 8.94 7.76 -8.80
N THR A 26 8.50 6.80 -9.60
CA THR A 26 7.30 6.87 -10.45
C THR A 26 6.17 6.10 -9.75
N PRO A 27 5.22 6.76 -9.08
CA PRO A 27 4.20 6.08 -8.27
C PRO A 27 3.13 5.42 -9.14
N LEU A 28 2.73 4.22 -8.74
CA LEU A 28 1.64 3.42 -9.27
C LEU A 28 0.71 3.06 -8.10
N VAL A 29 -0.52 3.58 -8.08
CA VAL A 29 -1.31 3.61 -6.83
C VAL A 29 -2.59 2.80 -6.96
N ALA A 30 -2.75 1.79 -6.11
CA ALA A 30 -4.03 1.15 -5.82
C ALA A 30 -4.66 1.92 -4.64
N ASP A 31 -5.74 2.64 -4.90
CA ASP A 31 -6.35 3.60 -3.98
C ASP A 31 -7.83 3.29 -3.76
N LEU A 32 -8.33 3.31 -2.52
CA LEU A 32 -9.75 3.08 -2.24
C LEU A 32 -10.62 4.27 -2.70
N PHE A 33 -10.19 5.50 -2.42
CA PHE A 33 -10.99 6.70 -2.71
C PHE A 33 -10.71 7.28 -4.10
N ALA A 34 -9.45 7.19 -4.54
CA ALA A 34 -8.97 7.69 -5.83
C ALA A 34 -9.40 9.14 -6.11
N ASP A 35 -9.24 10.01 -5.12
CA ASP A 35 -9.56 11.44 -5.23
C ASP A 35 -8.92 12.07 -6.47
N ASN A 36 -9.60 13.06 -7.04
CA ASN A 36 -9.23 13.63 -8.35
C ASN A 36 -7.80 14.17 -8.39
N ASP A 37 -7.28 14.69 -7.28
CA ASP A 37 -5.94 15.26 -7.18
C ASP A 37 -4.81 14.21 -7.12
N LEU A 38 -5.13 12.92 -6.93
CA LEU A 38 -4.18 11.82 -7.08
C LEU A 38 -3.65 11.72 -8.51
N ARG A 39 -4.49 12.02 -9.51
CA ARG A 39 -4.19 11.87 -10.94
C ARG A 39 -3.00 12.70 -11.38
N ASP A 40 -2.81 13.87 -10.76
CA ASP A 40 -1.70 14.77 -11.08
C ASP A 40 -0.36 14.29 -10.51
N LEU A 41 -0.38 13.28 -9.63
CA LEU A 41 0.75 12.82 -8.83
C LEU A 41 1.24 11.41 -9.19
N VAL A 42 0.56 10.69 -10.07
CA VAL A 42 0.82 9.26 -10.32
C VAL A 42 1.01 9.00 -11.80
N ALA A 43 1.78 7.96 -12.15
CA ALA A 43 1.89 7.53 -13.53
C ALA A 43 0.68 6.68 -13.97
N ASP A 44 0.09 5.96 -13.02
CA ASP A 44 -1.11 5.16 -13.21
C ASP A 44 -1.75 4.90 -11.84
N PHE A 45 -3.06 4.71 -11.81
CA PHE A 45 -3.78 4.35 -10.59
C PHE A 45 -4.97 3.44 -10.89
N ARG A 46 -5.40 2.71 -9.87
CA ARG A 46 -6.62 1.91 -9.89
C ARG A 46 -7.42 2.20 -8.64
N THR A 47 -8.71 2.45 -8.82
CA THR A 47 -9.65 2.44 -7.70
C THR A 47 -9.86 1.01 -7.28
N VAL A 48 -9.68 0.72 -6.00
CA VAL A 48 -9.89 -0.60 -5.42
C VAL A 48 -11.30 -0.67 -4.85
N GLU A 49 -11.98 -1.80 -5.02
CA GLU A 49 -13.27 -2.04 -4.41
C GLU A 49 -13.17 -2.17 -2.88
N GLY A 50 -14.21 -1.71 -2.18
CA GLY A 50 -14.27 -1.71 -0.73
C GLY A 50 -14.98 -0.49 -0.18
N ASP A 51 -14.94 -0.33 1.14
CA ASP A 51 -15.44 0.85 1.83
C ASP A 51 -14.68 1.14 3.13
N PHE A 52 -15.06 2.20 3.82
CA PHE A 52 -14.37 2.64 5.04
C PHE A 52 -14.60 1.73 6.26
N VAL A 53 -15.70 0.98 6.28
CA VAL A 53 -16.09 0.07 7.36
C VAL A 53 -15.46 -1.31 7.14
N ASP A 54 -15.62 -1.87 5.95
CA ASP A 54 -15.17 -3.22 5.61
C ASP A 54 -13.81 -3.24 4.90
N GLY A 55 -13.20 -2.07 4.67
CA GLY A 55 -11.87 -1.93 4.10
C GLY A 55 -11.79 -2.39 2.65
N PHE A 56 -10.59 -2.81 2.23
CA PHE A 56 -10.36 -3.31 0.88
C PHE A 56 -11.05 -4.65 0.62
N ASP A 57 -11.60 -4.81 -0.57
CA ASP A 57 -11.70 -6.14 -1.18
C ASP A 57 -10.28 -6.63 -1.50
N GLY A 58 -9.87 -7.73 -0.87
CA GLY A 58 -8.51 -8.25 -0.97
C GLY A 58 -8.16 -8.79 -2.36
N ASP A 59 -9.12 -9.40 -3.05
CA ASP A 59 -8.90 -9.97 -4.38
C ASP A 59 -8.79 -8.85 -5.42
N ASP A 60 -9.68 -7.86 -5.35
CA ASP A 60 -9.61 -6.67 -6.21
C ASP A 60 -8.33 -5.87 -5.96
N LEU A 61 -7.93 -5.68 -4.70
CA LEU A 61 -6.66 -5.01 -4.36
C LEU A 61 -5.45 -5.69 -5.04
N LEU A 62 -5.37 -7.01 -4.91
CA LEU A 62 -4.28 -7.79 -5.49
C LEU A 62 -4.33 -7.80 -7.03
N ALA A 63 -5.52 -7.76 -7.62
CA ALA A 63 -5.71 -7.64 -9.06
C ALA A 63 -5.29 -6.25 -9.57
N ALA A 64 -5.70 -5.18 -8.88
CA ALA A 64 -5.31 -3.80 -9.17
C ALA A 64 -3.79 -3.60 -9.12
N LEU A 65 -3.12 -4.10 -8.07
CA LEU A 65 -1.66 -4.07 -7.97
C LEU A 65 -0.99 -4.87 -9.10
N GLY A 66 -1.54 -6.04 -9.44
CA GLY A 66 -1.09 -6.85 -10.58
C GLY A 66 -1.18 -6.10 -11.91
N ALA A 67 -2.31 -5.44 -12.18
CA ALA A 67 -2.52 -4.64 -13.38
C ALA A 67 -1.57 -3.43 -13.44
N LEU A 68 -1.35 -2.76 -12.30
CA LEU A 68 -0.41 -1.64 -12.20
C LEU A 68 1.03 -2.09 -12.45
N ALA A 69 1.42 -3.27 -11.97
CA ALA A 69 2.76 -3.82 -12.17
C ALA A 69 2.98 -4.44 -13.56
N ALA A 70 1.94 -4.72 -14.33
CA ALA A 70 2.07 -5.43 -15.61
C ALA A 70 2.99 -4.68 -16.60
N GLY A 71 4.07 -5.35 -17.02
CA GLY A 71 5.08 -4.75 -17.91
C GLY A 71 5.92 -3.64 -17.27
N ARG A 72 5.82 -3.48 -15.95
CA ARG A 72 6.59 -2.53 -15.14
C ARG A 72 7.36 -3.35 -14.09
N GLU A 73 8.62 -3.02 -13.83
CA GLU A 73 9.41 -3.68 -12.78
C GLU A 73 9.48 -2.75 -11.56
N PRO A 74 8.45 -2.73 -10.68
CA PRO A 74 8.47 -1.89 -9.50
C PRO A 74 9.53 -2.37 -8.51
N VAL A 75 10.20 -1.42 -7.84
CA VAL A 75 11.21 -1.73 -6.83
C VAL A 75 10.64 -2.37 -5.57
N GLY A 76 9.32 -2.26 -5.38
CA GLY A 76 8.59 -2.77 -4.25
C GLY A 76 7.24 -2.10 -4.10
N VAL A 77 6.61 -2.39 -2.97
CA VAL A 77 5.28 -1.89 -2.59
C VAL A 77 5.29 -1.27 -1.20
N VAL A 78 4.66 -0.11 -1.08
CA VAL A 78 4.41 0.57 0.19
C VAL A 78 2.92 0.44 0.53
N CYS A 79 2.62 -0.06 1.72
CA CYS A 79 1.26 -0.06 2.26
C CYS A 79 1.03 1.20 3.11
N GLY A 80 0.08 2.03 2.70
CA GLY A 80 -0.42 3.16 3.49
C GLY A 80 -1.50 2.73 4.50
N PRO A 81 -2.34 3.68 4.97
CA PRO A 81 -3.51 3.35 5.79
C PRO A 81 -4.49 2.41 5.07
N GLY A 82 -5.19 1.56 5.84
CA GLY A 82 -6.22 0.64 5.35
C GLY A 82 -5.94 -0.85 5.56
N PHE A 83 -4.86 -1.18 6.28
CA PHE A 83 -4.43 -2.57 6.54
C PHE A 83 -4.46 -2.93 8.04
N GLU A 84 -4.79 -1.96 8.88
CA GLU A 84 -4.69 -2.03 10.34
C GLU A 84 -5.48 -3.18 10.96
N ASP A 85 -6.59 -3.58 10.34
CA ASP A 85 -7.47 -4.65 10.80
C ASP A 85 -7.38 -5.91 9.93
N ARG A 86 -6.61 -5.86 8.83
CA ARG A 86 -6.41 -6.95 7.85
C ARG A 86 -4.93 -7.16 7.52
N PRO A 87 -4.08 -7.45 8.51
CA PRO A 87 -2.63 -7.61 8.30
C PRO A 87 -2.29 -8.76 7.33
N GLU A 88 -3.17 -9.72 7.14
CA GLU A 88 -3.05 -10.79 6.14
C GLU A 88 -2.96 -10.27 4.70
N LEU A 89 -3.54 -9.11 4.39
CA LEU A 89 -3.39 -8.48 3.08
C LEU A 89 -1.97 -7.98 2.86
N ILE A 90 -1.27 -7.54 3.92
CA ILE A 90 0.15 -7.18 3.83
C ILE A 90 0.99 -8.41 3.49
N ASP A 91 0.68 -9.56 4.11
CA ASP A 91 1.39 -10.82 3.84
C ASP A 91 1.14 -11.28 2.39
N ALA A 92 -0.11 -11.18 1.91
CA ALA A 92 -0.47 -11.53 0.54
C ALA A 92 0.23 -10.62 -0.51
N ILE A 93 0.36 -9.33 -0.20
CA ILE A 93 1.12 -8.37 -1.02
C ILE A 93 2.62 -8.71 -1.00
N ALA A 94 3.19 -8.96 0.18
CA ALA A 94 4.61 -9.27 0.38
C ALA A 94 5.03 -10.59 -0.28
N ALA A 95 4.08 -11.52 -0.49
CA ALA A 95 4.33 -12.75 -1.24
C ALA A 95 4.55 -12.50 -2.75
N ARG A 96 4.16 -11.34 -3.27
CA ARG A 96 4.22 -11.00 -4.72
C ARG A 96 5.24 -9.92 -5.05
N TRP A 97 5.45 -8.96 -4.17
CA TRP A 97 6.39 -7.85 -4.37
C TRP A 97 7.24 -7.60 -3.13
N PRO A 98 8.47 -7.06 -3.27
CA PRO A 98 9.26 -6.61 -2.12
C PRO A 98 8.49 -5.58 -1.30
N LEU A 99 8.16 -5.92 -0.06
CA LEU A 99 7.48 -5.01 0.87
C LEU A 99 8.47 -3.96 1.40
N LEU A 100 8.15 -2.69 1.21
CA LEU A 100 8.93 -1.54 1.68
C LEU A 100 8.26 -0.96 2.93
N GLY A 101 8.29 -1.72 4.02
CA GLY A 101 7.62 -1.33 5.27
C GLY A 101 7.57 -2.47 6.29
N ASN A 102 6.58 -2.38 7.18
CA ASN A 102 6.35 -3.37 8.23
C ASN A 102 5.54 -4.55 7.68
N SER A 103 5.93 -5.78 8.06
CA SER A 103 5.18 -7.01 7.72
C SER A 103 3.83 -7.09 8.44
N GLY A 104 2.97 -8.01 7.99
CA GLY A 104 1.73 -8.33 8.69
C GLY A 104 1.99 -8.81 10.13
N ASP A 105 3.09 -9.52 10.38
CA ASP A 105 3.53 -9.91 11.74
C ASP A 105 3.73 -8.71 12.66
N THR A 106 4.47 -7.70 12.18
CA THR A 106 4.67 -6.46 12.95
C THR A 106 3.34 -5.79 13.24
N VAL A 107 2.45 -5.69 12.26
CA VAL A 107 1.13 -5.07 12.45
C VAL A 107 0.28 -5.86 13.46
N ARG A 108 0.26 -7.20 13.38
CA ARG A 108 -0.47 -8.06 14.35
C ARG A 108 -0.01 -7.84 15.77
N ILE A 109 1.30 -7.73 16.00
CA ILE A 109 1.85 -7.45 17.34
C ILE A 109 1.43 -6.04 17.81
N LEU A 110 1.50 -5.03 16.94
CA LEU A 110 1.11 -3.66 17.28
C LEU A 110 -0.40 -3.49 17.51
N LYS A 111 -1.21 -4.41 16.99
CA LYS A 111 -2.67 -4.42 17.14
C LYS A 111 -3.16 -5.28 18.31
N ASP A 112 -2.27 -6.03 18.97
CA ASP A 112 -2.53 -6.63 20.28
C ASP A 112 -2.14 -5.64 21.40
N PRO A 113 -3.10 -5.07 22.15
CA PRO A 113 -2.79 -4.12 23.21
C PRO A 113 -1.87 -4.67 24.29
N LEU A 114 -1.99 -5.96 24.64
CA LEU A 114 -1.17 -6.58 25.67
C LEU A 114 0.23 -6.87 25.15
N GLY A 115 0.33 -7.41 23.93
CA GLY A 115 1.61 -7.61 23.23
C GLY A 115 2.38 -6.30 23.04
N PHE A 116 1.70 -5.24 22.60
CA PHE A 116 2.31 -3.92 22.43
C PHE A 116 2.78 -3.33 23.76
N ALA A 117 1.96 -3.36 24.82
CA ALA A 117 2.36 -2.86 26.14
C ALA A 117 3.59 -3.59 26.69
N ALA A 118 3.72 -4.90 26.44
CA ALA A 118 4.88 -5.68 26.82
C ALA A 118 6.16 -5.30 26.04
N LEU A 119 6.04 -4.81 24.81
CA LEU A 119 7.19 -4.29 24.06
C LEU A 119 7.70 -2.95 24.61
N CYS A 120 6.79 -2.08 25.06
CA CYS A 120 7.11 -0.76 25.57
C CYS A 120 7.64 -0.74 27.02
N SER A 121 7.53 -1.84 27.75
CA SER A 121 7.99 -1.94 29.16
C SER A 121 9.46 -2.32 29.30
N ARG A 122 10.22 -2.26 28.20
CA ARG A 122 11.64 -2.65 28.13
C ARG A 122 12.58 -1.47 28.27
#